data_AF-A0A920QRH1-F1
#
_entry.id   AF-A0A920QRH1-F1
#
_cell.length_a   1.000
_cell.length_b   1.000
_cell.length_c   1.000
_cell.angle_alpha   90.00
_cell.angle_beta   90.00
_cell.angle_gamma   90.00
#
_symmetry.space_group_name_H-M   'P 1'
#
loop_
_entity.id
_entity.type
_entity.pdbx_description
1 polymer ?
#
loop_
_entity_poly.entity_id
_entity_poly.type
_entity_poly.pdbx_seq_one_letter_code
_entity_poly.pdbx_strand_id
1 'polypeptide(L)'
;MTMFFLGIAMGFRHATDADHVVAVSTIVSESKNIWKGFWIGASWGLGHSIPLLLLGVIILNVRGLMNNYEDIAHYFEFAVALMLIILGIQALIISIKNKDLISQYFNNITNF
;
A
#
# COMPACT_ATOMS: atom_id res chain seq x y z
N MET A 1 23.03 11.88 15.02
CA MET A 1 21.75 12.50 15.40
C MET A 1 20.98 13.03 14.19
N THR A 2 21.64 13.70 13.24
CA THR A 2 21.06 14.13 11.95
C THR A 2 20.47 12.99 11.11
N MET A 3 21.13 11.84 11.02
CA MET A 3 20.63 10.67 10.26
C MET A 3 19.25 10.16 10.74
N PHE A 4 18.98 10.27 12.04
CA PHE A 4 17.72 9.85 12.64
C PHE A 4 16.57 10.78 12.25
N PHE A 5 16.79 12.09 12.36
CA PHE A 5 15.83 13.10 11.91
C PHE A 5 15.56 13.02 10.40
N LEU A 6 16.59 12.75 9.60
CA LEU A 6 16.45 12.58 8.16
C LEU A 6 15.60 11.34 7.82
N GLY A 7 15.84 10.23 8.52
CA GLY A 7 15.04 9.01 8.36
C GLY A 7 13.57 9.21 8.71
N ILE A 8 13.29 9.93 9.81
CA ILE A 8 11.92 10.29 10.20
C ILE A 8 11.28 11.21 9.16
N ALA A 9 11.99 12.24 8.69
CA ALA A 9 11.47 13.17 7.68
C ALA A 9 11.15 12.47 6.35
N MET A 10 12.01 11.56 5.90
CA MET A 10 11.78 10.75 4.70
C MET A 10 10.61 9.77 4.88
N GLY A 11 10.47 9.18 6.07
CA GLY A 11 9.32 8.32 6.39
C GLY A 11 7.99 9.09 6.39
N PHE A 12 7.96 10.31 6.94
CA PHE A 12 6.78 11.17 6.88
C PHE A 12 6.42 11.55 5.44
N ARG A 13 7.40 11.91 4.62
CA ARG A 13 7.19 12.21 3.20
C ARG A 13 6.56 11.01 2.48
N HIS A 14 7.13 9.82 2.70
CA HIS A 14 6.63 8.61 2.08
C HIS A 14 5.19 8.27 2.51
N ALA A 15 4.86 8.41 3.80
CA ALA A 15 3.50 8.20 4.29
C ALA A 15 2.47 9.19 3.70
N THR A 16 2.92 10.35 3.20
CA THR A 16 2.09 11.36 2.53
C THR A 16 2.06 11.23 1.00
N ASP A 17 2.66 10.19 0.44
CA ASP A 17 2.58 9.94 -1.01
C ASP A 17 1.12 9.69 -1.44
N ALA A 18 0.81 10.07 -2.69
CA ALA A 18 -0.56 10.18 -3.19
C ALA A 18 -1.32 8.83 -3.15
N ASP A 19 -0.62 7.72 -3.34
CA ASP A 19 -1.14 6.36 -3.25
C ASP A 19 -1.59 6.01 -1.83
N HIS A 20 -0.81 6.37 -0.80
CA HIS A 20 -1.17 6.15 0.60
C HIS A 20 -2.32 7.04 1.05
N VAL A 21 -2.32 8.31 0.65
CA VAL A 21 -3.39 9.25 0.97
C VAL A 21 -4.72 8.78 0.37
N VAL A 22 -4.71 8.33 -0.89
CA VAL A 22 -5.91 7.79 -1.57
C VAL A 22 -6.38 6.47 -0.95
N ALA A 23 -5.46 5.58 -0.56
CA ALA A 23 -5.81 4.32 0.10
C ALA A 23 -6.48 4.56 1.46
N VAL A 24 -5.89 5.42 2.30
CA VAL A 24 -6.43 5.74 3.63
C VAL A 24 -7.73 6.53 3.53
N SER A 25 -7.87 7.46 2.57
CA SER A 25 -9.12 8.19 2.37
C SER A 25 -10.25 7.26 1.94
N THR A 26 -9.96 6.25 1.11
CA THR A 26 -10.95 5.25 0.68
C THR A 26 -11.40 4.39 1.85
N ILE A 27 -10.46 3.86 2.65
CA ILE A 27 -10.75 3.03 3.84
C ILE A 27 -11.56 3.82 4.89
N VAL A 28 -11.21 5.08 5.12
CA VAL A 28 -11.94 5.96 6.05
C VAL A 28 -13.32 6.33 5.50
N SER A 29 -13.45 6.53 4.19
CA SER A 29 -14.74 6.87 3.57
C SER A 29 -15.76 5.72 3.62
N GLU A 30 -15.31 4.46 3.55
CA GLU A 30 -16.19 3.29 3.68
C GLU A 30 -16.52 2.92 5.13
N SER A 31 -15.71 3.34 6.10
CA SER A 31 -15.89 2.98 7.51
C SER A 31 -16.75 4.02 8.24
N LYS A 32 -18.01 3.67 8.55
CA LYS A 32 -18.92 4.48 9.39
C LYS A 32 -18.38 4.83 10.78
N ASN A 33 -17.29 4.18 11.23
CA ASN A 33 -16.64 4.39 12.52
C ASN A 33 -15.13 4.64 12.34
N ILE A 34 -14.67 5.82 12.76
CA ILE A 34 -13.27 6.28 12.71
C ILE A 34 -12.32 5.29 13.39
N TRP A 35 -12.73 4.68 14.50
CA TRP A 35 -11.94 3.68 15.21
C TRP A 35 -11.75 2.38 14.42
N LYS A 36 -12.74 1.96 13.62
CA LYS A 36 -12.58 0.81 12.71
C LYS A 36 -11.66 1.15 11.55
N GLY A 37 -11.81 2.34 10.96
CA GLY A 37 -10.92 2.82 9.90
C GLY A 37 -9.45 2.90 10.37
N PHE A 38 -9.22 3.38 11.59
CA PHE A 38 -7.89 3.41 12.21
C PHE A 38 -7.29 2.00 12.39
N TRP A 39 -8.04 1.04 12.92
CA TRP A 39 -7.54 -0.33 13.11
C TRP A 39 -7.26 -1.05 11.79
N ILE A 40 -8.11 -0.84 10.77
CA ILE A 40 -7.90 -1.40 9.44
C ILE A 40 -6.64 -0.80 8.80
N GLY A 41 -6.48 0.53 8.86
CA GLY A 41 -5.28 1.22 8.38
C GLY A 41 -4.02 0.79 9.11
N ALA A 42 -4.07 0.67 10.44
CA ALA A 42 -2.95 0.22 11.27
C ALA A 42 -2.55 -1.24 10.97
N SER A 43 -3.53 -2.15 10.86
CA SER A 43 -3.27 -3.55 10.51
C SER A 43 -2.68 -3.68 9.10
N TRP A 44 -3.13 -2.86 8.16
CA TRP A 44 -2.61 -2.85 6.79
C TRP A 44 -1.17 -2.31 6.74
N GLY A 45 -0.90 -1.19 7.42
CA GLY A 45 0.45 -0.62 7.53
C GLY A 45 1.43 -1.57 8.21
N LEU A 46 1.04 -2.21 9.31
CA LEU A 46 1.84 -3.24 9.98
C LEU A 46 2.08 -4.43 9.06
N GLY A 47 1.05 -4.93 8.37
CA GLY A 47 1.18 -6.03 7.43
C GLY A 47 2.11 -5.73 6.25
N HIS A 48 2.22 -4.48 5.82
CA HIS A 48 3.11 -4.06 4.74
C HIS A 48 4.55 -3.80 5.23
N SER A 49 4.73 -3.18 6.40
CA SER A 49 6.05 -2.87 6.96
C SER A 49 6.78 -4.09 7.53
N ILE A 50 6.06 -5.09 8.07
CA ILE A 50 6.67 -6.28 8.67
C ILE A 50 7.51 -7.08 7.67
N PRO A 51 7.01 -7.44 6.46
CA PRO A 51 7.81 -8.13 5.45
C PRO A 51 9.04 -7.32 5.01
N LEU A 52 8.90 -6.00 4.84
CA LEU A 52 10.01 -5.12 4.46
C LEU A 52 11.10 -5.07 5.52
N LEU A 53 10.72 -4.96 6.80
CA LEU A 53 11.67 -5.03 7.92
C LEU A 53 12.33 -6.41 8.01
N LEU A 54 11.55 -7.47 7.88
CA LEU A 54 12.04 -8.85 8.00
C LEU A 54 13.02 -9.18 6.87
N LEU A 55 12.63 -8.96 5.61
CA LEU A 55 13.51 -9.15 4.46
C LEU A 55 14.70 -8.21 4.52
N GLY A 56 14.51 -6.94 4.89
CA GLY A 56 15.60 -5.98 5.02
C GLY A 56 16.66 -6.43 6.02
N VAL A 57 16.25 -6.92 7.19
CA VAL A 57 17.17 -7.46 8.21
C VAL A 57 17.86 -8.73 7.73
N ILE A 58 17.12 -9.65 7.10
CA ILE A 58 17.68 -10.89 6.54
C ILE A 58 18.75 -10.56 5.49
N ILE A 59 18.43 -9.68 4.53
CA ILE A 59 19.32 -9.24 3.47
C ILE A 59 20.57 -8.56 4.05
N LEU A 60 20.44 -7.67 5.03
CA LEU A 60 21.57 -7.00 5.66
C LEU A 60 22.51 -7.99 6.38
N ASN A 61 21.99 -9.06 6.97
CA ASN A 61 22.80 -10.12 7.57
C ASN A 61 23.47 -11.01 6.52
N VAL A 62 22.76 -11.35 5.45
CA VAL A 62 23.25 -12.21 4.37
C VAL A 62 24.23 -11.47 3.44
N ARG A 63 24.18 -10.13 3.38
CA ARG A 63 25.12 -9.28 2.61
C ARG A 63 26.58 -9.49 3.01
N GLY A 64 26.87 -9.92 4.24
CA GLY A 64 28.23 -10.29 4.65
C GLY A 64 28.74 -11.62 4.07
N LEU A 65 27.86 -12.44 3.49
CA LEU A 65 28.16 -13.80 3.02
C LEU A 65 28.07 -13.97 1.50
N MET A 66 27.53 -13.00 0.76
CA MET A 66 27.14 -13.18 -0.65
C MET A 66 27.68 -12.07 -1.55
N ASN A 67 28.75 -12.36 -2.30
CA ASN A 67 29.34 -11.45 -3.31
C ASN A 67 28.46 -11.26 -4.56
N ASN A 68 27.38 -12.05 -4.73
CA ASN A 68 26.53 -12.07 -5.93
C ASN A 68 25.10 -11.56 -5.66
N TYR A 69 24.94 -10.65 -4.70
CA TYR A 69 23.63 -10.12 -4.29
C TYR A 69 22.92 -9.30 -5.39
N GLU A 70 23.69 -8.64 -6.27
CA GLU A 70 23.14 -7.78 -7.33
C GLU A 70 22.30 -8.57 -8.36
N ASP A 71 22.67 -9.82 -8.66
CA ASP A 71 21.97 -10.63 -9.67
C ASP A 71 20.56 -11.07 -9.21
N ILE A 72 20.37 -11.30 -7.92
CA ILE A 72 19.09 -11.78 -7.36
C ILE A 72 18.10 -10.63 -7.15
N ALA A 73 18.60 -9.41 -6.87
CA ALA A 73 17.77 -8.24 -6.60
C ALA A 73 16.83 -7.91 -7.77
N HIS A 74 17.31 -8.00 -9.01
CA HIS A 74 16.52 -7.70 -10.20
C HIS A 74 15.31 -8.62 -10.39
N TYR A 75 15.40 -9.89 -9.96
CA TYR A 75 14.25 -10.80 -10.00
C TYR A 75 13.17 -10.41 -8.99
N PHE A 76 13.56 -9.96 -7.80
CA PHE A 76 12.62 -9.45 -6.80
C PHE A 76 11.97 -8.13 -7.26
N GLU A 77 12.75 -7.22 -7.85
CA GLU A 77 12.23 -5.98 -8.44
C GLU A 77 11.19 -6.27 -9.52
N PHE A 78 11.48 -7.20 -10.44
CA PHE A 78 10.55 -7.60 -11.48
C PHE A 78 9.27 -8.22 -10.93
N ALA A 79 9.38 -9.10 -9.93
CA ALA A 79 8.23 -9.73 -9.28
C ALA A 79 7.32 -8.70 -8.58
N VAL A 80 7.91 -7.74 -7.86
CA VAL A 80 7.16 -6.65 -7.20
C VAL A 80 6.50 -5.74 -8.23
N ALA A 81 7.20 -5.40 -9.32
CA ALA A 81 6.62 -4.60 -10.40
C ALA A 81 5.39 -5.28 -11.03
N LEU A 82 5.47 -6.59 -11.28
CA LEU A 82 4.37 -7.38 -11.84
C LEU A 82 3.17 -7.42 -10.87
N MET A 83 3.44 -7.59 -9.56
CA MET A 83 2.40 -7.52 -8.53
C MET A 83 1.68 -6.17 -8.52
N LEU A 84 2.41 -5.06 -8.62
CA LEU A 84 1.82 -3.71 -8.63
C LEU A 84 0.93 -3.46 -9.87
N ILE A 85 1.32 -3.97 -11.04
CA ILE A 85 0.50 -3.90 -12.26
C ILE A 85 -0.83 -4.63 -12.04
N ILE A 86 -0.80 -5.84 -11.48
CA ILE A 86 -2.01 -6.64 -11.22
C ILE A 86 -2.94 -5.91 -10.24
N LEU A 87 -2.39 -5.41 -9.13
CA LEU A 87 -3.16 -4.68 -8.12
C LEU A 87 -3.75 -3.38 -8.70
N GLY A 88 -2.99 -2.66 -9.53
CA GLY A 88 -3.49 -1.46 -10.21
C GLY A 88 -4.67 -1.75 -11.14
N ILE A 89 -4.61 -2.84 -11.91
CA ILE A 89 -5.72 -3.29 -12.76
C ILE A 89 -6.94 -3.68 -11.90
N GLN A 90 -6.73 -4.45 -10.82
CA GLN A 90 -7.81 -4.87 -9.94
C GLN A 90 -8.50 -3.67 -9.27
N ALA A 91 -7.75 -2.67 -8.81
CA ALA A 91 -8.28 -1.45 -8.23
C ALA A 91 -9.10 -0.64 -9.25
N LEU A 92 -8.63 -0.54 -10.50
CA LEU A 92 -9.36 0.11 -11.60
C LEU A 92 -10.70 -0.58 -11.88
N ILE A 93 -10.70 -1.92 -11.97
CA ILE A 93 -11.92 -2.69 -12.21
C ILE A 93 -12.94 -2.49 -11.08
N ILE A 94 -12.48 -2.53 -9.82
CA ILE A 94 -13.34 -2.30 -8.64
C ILE A 94 -13.92 -0.88 -8.66
N SER A 95 -13.08 0.12 -8.95
CA SER A 95 -13.51 1.53 -9.00
C SER A 95 -14.57 1.79 -10.07
N ILE A 96 -14.42 1.18 -11.25
CA ILE A 96 -15.39 1.32 -12.35
C ILE A 96 -16.70 0.64 -11.96
N LYS A 97 -16.63 -0.61 -11.47
CA LYS A 97 -17.81 -1.39 -11.09
C LYS A 97 -18.62 -0.75 -9.96
N ASN A 98 -17.96 -0.17 -8.95
CA ASN A 98 -18.66 0.51 -7.84
C ASN A 98 -19.38 1.79 -8.31
N LYS A 99 -18.83 2.52 -9.29
CA LYS A 99 -19.48 3.73 -9.84
C LYS A 99 -20.77 3.37 -10.58
N ASP A 100 -20.77 2.28 -11.33
CA ASP A 100 -21.95 1.77 -12.04
C ASP A 100 -23.02 1.23 -11.08
N LEU A 101 -22.63 0.57 -10.00
CA LEU A 101 -23.56 0.06 -8.98
C LEU A 101 -24.24 1.21 -8.20
N ILE A 102 -23.49 2.25 -7.82
CA ILE A 102 -24.05 3.42 -7.15
C ILE A 102 -24.97 4.20 -8.10
N SER A 103 -24.55 4.39 -9.36
CA SER A 103 -25.38 5.01 -10.40
C SER A 103 -26.70 4.27 -10.63
N GLN A 104 -26.67 2.92 -10.70
CA GLN A 104 -27.88 2.09 -10.80
C GLN A 104 -28.77 2.21 -9.57
N TYR A 105 -28.20 2.21 -8.37
CA TYR A 105 -28.97 2.33 -7.12
C TYR A 105 -29.71 3.68 -7.03
N PHE A 106 -29.05 4.79 -7.38
CA PHE A 106 -29.69 6.11 -7.39
C PHE A 106 -30.78 6.22 -8.47
N ASN A 107 -30.53 5.74 -9.69
CA ASN A 107 -31.55 5.73 -10.74
C ASN A 107 -32.80 4.92 -10.36
N ASN A 108 -32.64 3.81 -9.63
CA ASN A 108 -33.78 3.00 -9.20
C ASN A 108 -34.62 3.67 -8.08
N ILE A 109 -34.04 4.60 -7.32
CA ILE A 109 -34.72 5.37 -6.27
C ILE A 109 -35.41 6.62 -6.84
N THR A 110 -34.81 7.28 -7.83
CA THR A 110 -35.34 8.51 -8.42
C THR A 110 -36.40 8.28 -9.51
N ASN A 111 -36.58 7.05 -9.98
CA ASN A 111 -37.60 6.66 -10.96
C ASN A 111 -38.96 6.32 -10.32
N PHE A 112 -39.37 7.04 -9.27
CA PHE A 112 -40.74 7.03 -8.74
C PHE A 112 -41.54 8.23 -9.26
#